data_AF-E0LZV7-F1
#
_entry.id   AF-E0LZV7-F1
#
_cell.length_a   1.000
_cell.length_b   1.000
_cell.length_c   1.000
_cell.angle_alpha   90.00
_cell.angle_beta   90.00
_cell.angle_gamma   90.00
#
_symmetry.space_group_name_H-M   'P 1'
#
loop_
_entity.id
_entity.type
_entity.pdbx_description
1 polymer ?
#
loop_
_entity_poly.entity_id
_entity_poly.type
_entity_poly.pdbx_seq_one_letter_code
_entity_poly.pdbx_strand_id
1 'polypeptide(L)'
;MIDFFSYSEVLDFLETFFQKRIKNEEYREEMNAIIDGSRKNKTVSIRAIDVCFMNYRKVMGDFSLPTDEEMEIWKQLFNFWQ
;
A
#
# COMPACT_ATOMS: atom_id res chain seq x y z
N MET A 1 11.26 -1.80 -12.89
CA MET A 1 10.57 -3.06 -12.55
C MET A 1 10.93 -3.34 -11.10
N ILE A 2 9.93 -3.45 -10.22
CA ILE A 2 10.14 -3.62 -8.78
C ILE A 2 10.50 -5.08 -8.48
N ASP A 3 11.43 -5.33 -7.56
CA ASP A 3 11.62 -6.67 -7.02
C ASP A 3 10.57 -6.98 -5.95
N PHE A 4 9.59 -7.83 -6.30
CA PHE A 4 8.52 -8.22 -5.39
C PHE A 4 8.98 -9.11 -4.23
N PHE A 5 10.18 -9.70 -4.28
CA PHE A 5 10.74 -10.47 -3.17
C PHE A 5 11.49 -9.59 -2.15
N SER A 6 11.80 -8.36 -2.54
CA SER A 6 12.48 -7.39 -1.69
C SER A 6 11.46 -6.58 -0.88
N TYR A 7 11.31 -6.91 0.41
CA TYR A 7 10.41 -6.16 1.29
C TYR A 7 10.73 -4.65 1.30
N SER A 8 12.02 -4.27 1.19
CA SER A 8 12.40 -2.86 1.19
C SER A 8 11.95 -2.15 -0.08
N GLU A 9 12.18 -2.73 -1.26
CA GLU A 9 11.73 -2.12 -2.52
C GLU A 9 10.20 -2.04 -2.59
N VAL A 10 9.52 -3.11 -2.14
CA VAL A 10 8.06 -3.13 -2.04
C VAL A 10 7.54 -2.03 -1.14
N LEU A 11 8.13 -1.83 0.04
CA LEU A 11 7.69 -0.77 0.95
C LEU A 11 8.01 0.64 0.42
N ASP A 12 9.15 0.84 -0.26
CA ASP A 12 9.48 2.13 -0.90
C ASP A 12 8.48 2.50 -2.00
N PHE A 13 8.07 1.51 -2.79
CA PHE A 13 7.03 1.68 -3.80
C PHE A 13 5.68 2.02 -3.16
N LEU A 14 5.25 1.25 -2.15
CA LEU A 14 3.97 1.44 -1.48
C LEU A 14 3.89 2.82 -0.82
N GLU A 15 4.96 3.25 -0.16
CA GLU A 15 5.05 4.59 0.42
C GLU A 15 4.85 5.68 -0.65
N THR A 16 5.60 5.61 -1.75
CA THR A 16 5.48 6.56 -2.86
C THR A 16 4.09 6.55 -3.49
N PHE A 17 3.49 5.37 -3.63
CA PHE A 17 2.15 5.19 -4.17
C PHE A 17 1.08 5.85 -3.27
N PHE A 18 1.10 5.55 -1.97
CA PHE A 18 0.09 6.06 -1.05
C PHE A 18 0.24 7.54 -0.73
N GLN A 19 1.46 8.08 -0.71
CA GLN A 19 1.66 9.53 -0.62
C GLN A 19 0.97 10.29 -1.77
N LYS A 20 0.90 9.68 -2.97
CA LYS A 20 0.19 10.26 -4.12
C LYS A 20 -1.33 10.04 -4.03
N ARG A 21 -1.77 8.87 -3.59
CA ARG A 21 -3.19 8.46 -3.63
C ARG A 21 -4.00 8.94 -2.43
N ILE A 22 -3.46 8.86 -1.21
CA ILE A 22 -4.18 9.22 0.02
C ILE A 22 -4.09 10.72 0.23
N LYS A 23 -5.17 11.45 -0.04
CA LYS A 23 -5.20 12.92 0.09
C LYS A 23 -5.47 13.41 1.50
N ASN A 24 -6.16 12.59 2.31
CA ASN A 24 -6.41 12.90 3.70
C ASN A 24 -5.15 12.64 4.56
N GLU A 25 -4.82 13.57 5.44
CA GLU A 25 -3.60 13.51 6.26
C GLU A 25 -3.63 12.39 7.31
N GLU A 26 -4.74 12.24 8.03
CA GLU A 26 -4.91 11.21 9.07
C GLU A 26 -4.71 9.80 8.51
N TYR A 27 -5.34 9.48 7.37
CA TYR A 27 -5.14 8.20 6.70
C TYR A 27 -3.72 8.02 6.14
N ARG A 28 -3.03 9.12 5.81
CA ARG A 28 -1.64 9.05 5.34
C ARG A 28 -0.70 8.73 6.50
N GLU A 29 -0.92 9.34 7.65
CA GLU A 29 -0.20 9.02 8.88
C GLU A 29 -0.42 7.57 9.30
N GLU A 30 -1.68 7.09 9.26
CA GLU A 30 -2.01 5.69 9.55
C GLU A 30 -1.29 4.73 8.59
N MET A 31 -1.33 5.01 7.28
CA MET A 31 -0.65 4.20 6.27
C MET A 31 0.87 4.18 6.49
N ASN A 32 1.48 5.33 6.77
CA ASN A 32 2.91 5.43 7.05
C ASN A 32 3.29 4.62 8.30
N ALA A 33 2.46 4.63 9.35
CA ALA A 33 2.70 3.82 10.54
C ALA A 33 2.71 2.31 10.24
N ILE A 34 1.80 1.84 9.36
CA ILE A 34 1.77 0.45 8.90
C ILE A 34 3.04 0.11 8.09
N ILE A 35 3.48 1.00 7.21
CA ILE A 35 4.70 0.83 6.41
C ILE A 35 5.93 0.78 7.32
N ASP A 36 6.05 1.71 8.28
CA ASP A 36 7.16 1.73 9.24
C ASP A 36 7.21 0.48 10.12
N GLY A 37 6.05 0.01 10.58
CA GLY A 37 5.93 -1.26 11.29
C GLY A 37 6.41 -2.44 10.43
N SER A 38 6.04 -2.43 9.15
CA SER A 38 6.46 -3.43 8.16
C SER A 38 7.98 -3.40 7.93
N ARG A 39 8.58 -2.21 7.83
CA ARG A 39 10.04 -2.03 7.71
C ARG A 39 10.78 -2.59 8.93
N LYS A 40 10.32 -2.25 10.14
CA LYS A 40 10.92 -2.74 11.40
C LYS A 40 10.90 -4.28 11.48
N ASN A 41 9.83 -4.89 11.00
CA ASN A 41 9.63 -6.34 11.02
C ASN A 41 10.20 -7.06 9.79
N LYS A 42 10.80 -6.33 8.83
CA LYS A 42 11.32 -6.87 7.56
C LYS A 42 10.30 -7.73 6.81
N THR A 43 9.06 -7.26 6.77
CA THR A 43 7.93 -7.93 6.13
C THR A 43 7.08 -6.91 5.40
N VAL A 44 6.10 -7.35 4.61
CA VAL A 44 5.11 -6.49 3.97
C VAL A 44 3.75 -6.86 4.53
N SER A 45 3.17 -6.00 5.38
CA SER A 45 1.87 -6.25 6.02
C SER A 45 0.71 -6.00 5.05
N ILE A 46 0.68 -6.74 3.93
CA ILE A 46 -0.16 -6.41 2.76
C ILE A 46 -1.65 -6.33 3.10
N ARG A 47 -2.14 -7.19 4.01
CA ARG A 47 -3.53 -7.16 4.49
C ARG A 47 -3.85 -5.88 5.27
N ALA A 48 -2.95 -5.42 6.14
CA ALA A 48 -3.18 -4.20 6.93
C ALA A 48 -3.19 -2.97 6.00
N ILE A 49 -2.28 -2.96 5.02
CA ILE A 49 -2.21 -1.93 3.99
C ILE A 49 -3.51 -1.89 3.17
N ASP A 50 -3.99 -3.05 2.69
CA ASP A 50 -5.23 -3.11 1.90
C ASP A 50 -6.45 -2.65 2.70
N VAL A 51 -6.59 -3.08 3.96
CA VAL A 51 -7.68 -2.65 4.84
C VAL A 51 -7.66 -1.13 5.06
N CYS A 52 -6.49 -0.56 5.38
CA CYS A 52 -6.34 0.89 5.57
C CYS A 52 -6.75 1.65 4.30
N PHE A 53 -6.27 1.21 3.13
CA PHE A 53 -6.58 1.86 1.87
C PHE A 53 -8.06 1.72 1.45
N MET A 54 -8.67 0.55 1.68
CA MET A 54 -10.10 0.33 1.44
C MET A 54 -10.97 1.20 2.34
N ASN A 55 -10.60 1.35 3.62
CA ASN A 55 -11.29 2.22 4.55
C ASN A 55 -11.19 3.69 4.13
N TYR A 56 -10.00 4.16 3.76
CA TYR A 56 -9.80 5.49 3.19
C TYR A 56 -10.74 5.73 2.00
N ARG A 57 -10.76 4.82 1.02
CA ARG A 57 -11.60 4.94 -0.18
C ARG A 57 -13.08 5.01 0.16
N LYS A 58 -13.53 4.15 1.08
CA LYS A 58 -14.92 4.10 1.52
C LYS A 58 -15.36 5.37 2.24
N VAL A 59 -14.54 5.89 3.16
CA VAL A 59 -14.88 7.05 3.98
C VAL A 59 -14.78 8.35 3.20
N MET A 60 -13.75 8.48 2.35
CA MET A 60 -13.51 9.70 1.57
C MET A 60 -14.26 9.71 0.23
N GLY A 61 -14.95 8.62 -0.12
CA GLY A 61 -15.63 8.48 -1.42
C GLY A 61 -14.66 8.48 -2.60
N ASP A 62 -13.42 8.01 -2.40
CA ASP A 62 -12.40 7.91 -3.44
C ASP A 62 -12.62 6.61 -4.24
N PHE A 63 -13.45 6.72 -5.28
CA PHE A 63 -13.75 5.65 -6.23
C PHE A 63 -12.85 5.71 -7.48
N SER A 64 -11.67 6.33 -7.38
CA SER A 64 -10.72 6.31 -8.48
C SER A 64 -10.39 4.87 -8.86
N LEU A 65 -10.58 4.55 -10.14
CA LEU A 65 -10.24 3.23 -10.65
C LEU A 65 -8.71 3.11 -10.69
N PRO A 66 -8.13 2.02 -10.15
CA PRO A 66 -6.74 1.73 -10.39
C PRO A 66 -6.54 1.48 -11.88
N THR A 67 -5.36 1.83 -12.40
CA THR A 67 -4.98 1.44 -13.76
C THR A 67 -4.76 -0.07 -13.84
N ASP A 68 -4.76 -0.63 -15.05
CA ASP A 68 -4.46 -2.07 -15.25
C ASP A 68 -3.08 -2.44 -14.67
N GLU A 69 -2.11 -1.52 -14.77
CA GLU A 69 -0.78 -1.67 -14.18
C GLU A 69 -0.83 -1.73 -12.65
N GLU A 70 -1.56 -0.81 -12.01
CA GLU A 70 -1.73 -0.81 -10.55
C GLU A 70 -2.46 -2.05 -10.05
N MET A 71 -3.47 -2.53 -10.79
CA MET A 71 -4.16 -3.77 -10.47
C MET A 71 -3.23 -4.98 -10.55
N GLU A 72 -2.36 -5.04 -11.56
CA GLU A 72 -1.40 -6.14 -11.71
C GLU A 72 -0.37 -6.13 -10.59
N ILE A 73 0.18 -4.96 -10.25
CA ILE A 73 1.09 -4.80 -9.10
C ILE A 73 0.40 -5.27 -7.81
N TRP A 74 -0.86 -4.88 -7.59
CA TRP A 74 -1.62 -5.33 -6.42
C TRP A 74 -1.74 -6.85 -6.36
N LYS A 75 -2.13 -7.50 -7.47
CA LYS A 75 -2.23 -8.97 -7.52
C LYS A 75 -0.89 -9.64 -7.18
N GLN A 76 0.21 -9.14 -7.73
CA GLN A 76 1.54 -9.69 -7.47
C GLN A 76 1.92 -9.52 -5.99
N LEU A 77 1.67 -8.35 -5.40
CA LEU A 77 1.92 -8.14 -3.97
C LEU A 77 1.12 -9.09 -3.08
N PHE A 78 -0.16 -9.33 -3.38
CA PHE A 78 -0.95 -10.33 -2.66
C PHE A 78 -0.41 -11.75 -2.83
N ASN A 79 0.04 -12.12 -4.02
CA ASN A 79 0.59 -13.46 -4.26
C ASN A 79 1.88 -13.72 -3.46
N PHE A 80 2.72 -12.69 -3.26
CA PHE A 80 4.01 -12.84 -2.59
C PHE A 80 3.97 -12.64 -1.07
N TRP A 81 3.06 -11.79 -0.56
CA TRP A 81 3.12 -11.31 0.83
C TRP A 81 1.86 -11.60 1.66
N GLN A 82 0.94 -12.43 1.18
CA GLN A 82 -0.28 -12.83 1.90
C GLN A 82 -0.04 -13.84 3.03
#